data_AF-A0A0G2FL64-F1
#
_entry.id   AF-A0A0G2FL64-F1
#
_cell.length_a   1.000
_cell.length_b   1.000
_cell.length_c   1.000
_cell.angle_alpha   90.00
_cell.angle_beta   90.00
_cell.angle_gamma   90.00
#
_symmetry.space_group_name_H-M   'P 1'
#
loop_
_entity.id
_entity.type
_entity.pdbx_description
1 polymer ?
#
loop_
_entity_poly.entity_id
_entity_poly.type
_entity_poly.pdbx_seq_one_letter_code
_entity_poly.pdbx_strand_id
1 'polypeptide(L)'
;MSSNQNDETYNDYSTEGGQIPVQDDRLPVEDGVDAATADSDAQLERDDNEAIDKSNIVEYRTRGAKPEAGSYREPGDTEALPSE
;
A
#
# COMPACT_ATOMS: atom_id res chain seq x y z
N MET A 1 41.68 -35.97 5.30
CA MET A 1 40.24 -36.06 4.96
C MET A 1 39.47 -36.08 6.27
N SER A 2 38.87 -34.96 6.66
CA SER A 2 37.92 -34.92 7.77
C SER A 2 36.74 -34.11 7.27
N SER A 3 35.71 -34.84 6.83
CA SER A 3 34.45 -34.30 6.37
C SER A 3 33.67 -33.84 7.60
N ASN A 4 33.52 -32.53 7.79
CA ASN A 4 32.48 -32.00 8.67
C ASN A 4 31.37 -31.46 7.76
N GLN A 5 30.39 -32.32 7.53
CA GLN A 5 29.17 -32.06 6.77
C GLN A 5 28.29 -31.15 7.64
N ASN A 6 28.53 -29.84 7.58
CA ASN A 6 27.54 -28.86 8.04
C ASN A 6 26.63 -28.58 6.84
N ASP A 7 25.70 -29.50 6.63
CA ASP A 7 24.66 -29.42 5.61
C ASP A 7 23.60 -28.40 6.06
N GLU A 8 23.56 -27.29 5.32
CA GLU A 8 22.40 -26.47 4.96
C GLU A 8 21.13 -26.63 5.81
N THR A 9 20.88 -25.73 6.78
CA THR A 9 19.53 -25.34 7.27
C THR A 9 19.67 -24.30 8.39
N TYR A 10 19.79 -23.02 8.06
CA TYR A 10 19.83 -21.96 9.08
C TYR A 10 18.77 -20.90 8.79
N ASN A 11 17.51 -21.22 9.11
CA ASN A 11 16.41 -20.25 9.17
C ASN A 11 15.97 -20.08 10.63
N ASP A 12 16.91 -19.73 11.51
CA ASP A 12 16.62 -19.49 12.93
C ASP A 12 16.67 -18.00 13.24
N TYR A 13 15.50 -17.38 13.41
CA TYR A 13 15.36 -16.08 14.03
C TYR A 13 15.03 -16.27 15.51
N SER A 14 15.98 -15.95 16.38
CA SER A 14 15.81 -16.06 17.83
C SER A 14 15.13 -14.80 18.37
N THR A 15 14.00 -14.95 19.05
CA THR A 15 13.33 -13.88 19.80
C THR A 15 13.29 -14.23 21.29
N GLU A 16 13.18 -13.24 22.18
CA GLU A 16 13.19 -13.44 23.65
C GLU A 16 12.11 -14.41 24.17
N GLY A 17 11.15 -14.84 23.33
CA GLY A 17 10.09 -15.79 23.66
C GLY A 17 10.17 -17.17 22.97
N GLY A 18 11.21 -17.45 22.18
CA GLY A 18 11.37 -18.73 21.46
C GLY A 18 11.63 -18.57 19.95
N GLN A 19 11.80 -19.71 19.28
CA GLN A 19 12.06 -19.78 17.84
C GLN A 19 10.76 -19.60 17.06
N ILE A 20 10.70 -18.58 16.21
CA ILE A 20 9.57 -18.36 15.30
C ILE A 20 9.85 -19.15 14.02
N PRO A 21 8.95 -20.05 13.59
CA PRO A 21 9.13 -20.76 12.33
C PRO A 21 9.05 -19.77 11.17
N VAL A 22 10.10 -19.76 10.35
CA VAL A 22 10.20 -18.96 9.13
C VAL A 22 10.36 -19.86 7.92
N GLN A 23 10.02 -19.34 6.74
CA GLN A 23 10.23 -20.04 5.49
C GLN A 23 11.73 -20.06 5.13
N ASP A 24 12.20 -21.14 4.52
CA ASP A 24 13.58 -21.24 4.02
C ASP A 24 13.75 -20.40 2.74
N ASP A 25 14.88 -19.71 2.63
CA ASP A 25 15.20 -18.84 1.49
C ASP A 25 15.21 -19.57 0.14
N ARG A 26 15.48 -20.88 0.13
CA ARG A 26 15.50 -21.71 -1.09
C ARG A 26 14.13 -22.28 -1.42
N LEU A 27 13.17 -22.21 -0.51
CA LEU A 27 11.82 -22.69 -0.78
C LEU A 27 11.07 -21.66 -1.63
N PRO A 28 10.35 -22.11 -2.66
CA PRO A 28 9.49 -21.22 -3.43
C PRO A 28 8.43 -20.63 -2.49
N VAL A 29 8.27 -19.32 -2.60
CA VAL A 29 7.18 -18.57 -1.96
C VAL A 29 6.02 -18.51 -2.95
N GLU A 30 4.79 -18.51 -2.44
CA GLU A 30 3.62 -18.27 -3.28
C GLU A 30 3.61 -16.80 -3.74
N ASP A 31 3.57 -16.57 -5.04
CA ASP A 31 3.57 -15.21 -5.63
C ASP A 31 2.22 -14.47 -5.45
N GLY A 32 1.19 -15.15 -4.94
CA GLY A 32 -0.15 -14.59 -4.73
C GLY A 32 -0.94 -14.33 -6.01
N VAL A 33 -0.39 -14.71 -7.18
CA VAL A 33 -1.01 -14.55 -8.49
C VAL A 33 -1.05 -15.89 -9.23
N ASP A 34 -2.16 -16.17 -9.91
CA ASP A 34 -2.29 -17.34 -10.77
C ASP A 34 -1.67 -17.03 -12.14
N ALA A 35 -0.48 -17.57 -12.40
CA ALA A 35 0.26 -17.36 -13.64
C ALA A 35 -0.52 -17.76 -14.90
N ALA A 36 -1.51 -18.66 -14.81
CA ALA A 36 -2.34 -19.05 -15.95
C ALA A 36 -3.36 -17.98 -16.35
N THR A 37 -3.73 -17.10 -15.42
CA THR A 37 -4.77 -16.08 -15.62
C THR A 37 -4.29 -14.65 -15.42
N ALA A 38 -3.10 -14.45 -14.85
CA ALA A 38 -2.51 -13.15 -14.57
C ALA A 38 -2.32 -12.30 -15.84
N ASP A 39 -1.89 -12.91 -16.95
CA ASP A 39 -1.72 -12.25 -18.26
C ASP A 39 -2.95 -12.50 -19.15
N SER A 40 -4.14 -12.11 -18.65
CA SER A 40 -5.39 -12.24 -19.40
C SER A 40 -6.15 -10.92 -19.49
N ASP A 41 -6.85 -10.72 -20.60
CA ASP A 41 -7.73 -9.55 -20.82
C ASP A 41 -8.77 -9.39 -19.68
N ALA A 42 -9.18 -10.50 -19.07
CA ALA A 42 -10.12 -10.52 -17.96
C ALA A 42 -9.54 -10.02 -16.62
N GLN A 43 -8.21 -10.03 -16.46
CA GLN A 43 -7.54 -9.34 -15.34
C GLN A 43 -7.42 -7.86 -15.63
N LEU A 44 -7.03 -7.47 -16.85
CA LEU A 44 -6.96 -6.06 -17.25
C LEU A 44 -8.30 -5.33 -17.04
N GLU A 45 -9.42 -5.94 -17.41
CA GLU A 45 -10.75 -5.34 -17.20
C GLU A 45 -11.08 -5.17 -15.71
N ARG A 46 -10.66 -6.12 -14.85
CA ARG A 46 -10.87 -6.01 -13.40
C ARG A 46 -10.01 -4.91 -12.80
N ASP A 47 -8.75 -4.86 -13.17
CA ASP A 47 -7.81 -3.81 -12.75
C ASP A 47 -8.34 -2.42 -13.15
N ASP A 48 -8.83 -2.27 -14.38
CA ASP A 48 -9.41 -1.01 -14.88
C ASP A 48 -10.65 -0.58 -14.08
N ASN A 49 -11.47 -1.53 -13.62
CA ASN A 49 -12.66 -1.26 -12.83
C ASN A 49 -12.33 -0.94 -11.36
N GLU A 50 -11.34 -1.62 -10.76
CA GLU A 50 -10.91 -1.37 -9.37
C GLU A 50 -10.05 -0.10 -9.24
N ALA A 51 -9.22 0.21 -10.24
CA ALA A 51 -8.30 1.34 -10.18
C ALA A 51 -9.02 2.71 -10.15
N ILE A 52 -10.26 2.79 -10.66
CA ILE A 52 -10.97 4.04 -10.83
C ILE A 52 -12.39 3.96 -10.26
N ASP A 53 -12.56 4.46 -9.03
CA ASP A 53 -13.90 4.78 -8.50
C ASP A 53 -14.47 6.03 -9.18
N LYS A 54 -15.31 5.78 -10.19
CA LYS A 54 -15.96 6.84 -10.98
C LYS A 54 -16.90 7.71 -10.16
N SER A 55 -17.37 7.26 -8.98
CA SER A 55 -18.26 8.06 -8.13
C SER A 55 -17.56 9.24 -7.47
N ASN A 56 -16.23 9.16 -7.29
CA ASN A 56 -15.39 10.20 -6.73
C ASN A 56 -14.74 11.10 -7.80
N ILE A 57 -15.03 10.86 -9.08
CA ILE A 57 -14.56 11.70 -10.19
C ILE A 57 -15.50 12.89 -10.36
N VAL A 58 -14.97 14.10 -10.18
CA VAL A 58 -15.64 15.33 -10.61
C VAL A 58 -15.67 15.41 -12.14
N GLU A 59 -16.87 15.57 -12.70
CA GLU A 59 -17.14 15.60 -14.15
C GLU A 59 -16.41 16.72 -14.90
N TYR A 60 -16.03 17.79 -14.19
CA TYR A 60 -15.38 18.96 -14.76
C TYR A 60 -14.14 19.37 -13.97
N ARG A 61 -13.22 20.08 -14.63
CA ARG A 61 -12.03 20.62 -13.97
C ARG A 61 -12.46 21.71 -13.00
N THR A 62 -12.09 21.59 -11.73
CA THR A 62 -12.18 22.68 -10.74
C THR A 62 -11.13 23.77 -10.96
N ARG A 63 -10.17 23.54 -11.86
CA ARG A 63 -9.06 24.46 -12.16
C ARG A 63 -9.60 25.71 -12.85
N GLY A 64 -9.69 26.81 -12.10
CA GLY A 64 -10.26 28.08 -12.57
C GLY A 64 -11.63 28.42 -11.99
N ALA A 65 -12.23 27.53 -11.17
CA ALA A 65 -13.38 27.89 -10.36
C ALA A 65 -12.93 28.96 -9.34
N LYS A 66 -13.32 30.22 -9.58
CA LYS A 66 -13.09 31.28 -8.61
C LYS A 66 -13.91 30.93 -7.36
N PRO A 67 -13.29 30.89 -6.17
CA PRO A 67 -14.04 30.69 -4.94
C PRO A 67 -15.13 31.75 -4.80
N GLU A 68 -16.23 31.37 -4.16
CA GLU A 68 -17.36 32.28 -3.94
C GLU A 68 -16.89 33.62 -3.39
N ALA A 69 -17.49 34.71 -3.85
CA ALA A 69 -17.09 36.04 -3.43
C ALA A 69 -17.17 36.15 -1.90
N GLY A 70 -16.04 36.47 -1.24
CA GLY A 70 -15.94 36.57 0.21
C GLY A 70 -15.56 35.28 0.95
N SER A 71 -15.31 34.16 0.24
CA SER A 71 -14.78 32.92 0.84
C SER A 71 -13.34 33.06 1.34
N TYR A 72 -12.55 33.96 0.74
CA TYR A 72 -11.29 34.41 1.32
C TYR A 72 -11.58 35.49 2.35
N ARG A 73 -11.79 35.07 3.59
CA ARG A 73 -11.93 35.96 4.73
C ARG A 73 -10.77 35.72 5.68
N GLU A 74 -10.00 36.77 5.94
CA GLU A 74 -9.00 36.75 7.00
C GLU A 74 -9.71 36.63 8.35
N PRO A 75 -9.19 35.80 9.29
CA PRO A 75 -9.67 35.81 10.66
C PRO A 75 -9.57 37.23 11.21
N GLY A 76 -10.61 37.71 11.89
CA GLY A 76 -10.52 39.01 12.58
C GLY A 76 -9.49 38.97 13.71
N ASP A 77 -9.06 40.14 14.18
CA ASP A 77 -8.03 40.28 15.24
C ASP A 77 -8.30 39.46 16.51
N THR A 78 -9.56 39.09 16.77
CA THR A 78 -10.01 38.31 17.93
C THR A 78 -10.31 36.84 17.63
N GLU A 79 -10.37 36.44 16.37
CA GLU A 79 -10.82 35.11 15.94
C GLU A 79 -9.68 34.08 15.93
N ALA A 80 -8.43 34.54 15.83
CA ALA A 80 -7.23 33.71 15.92
C ALA A 80 -6.63 33.64 17.34
N LEU A 81 -7.18 34.39 18.29
CA LEU A 81 -6.67 34.44 19.66
C LEU A 81 -7.46 33.48 20.56
N PRO A 82 -6.79 32.68 21.41
CA PRO A 82 -7.47 31.79 22.35
C PRO A 82 -8.28 32.61 23.37
N SER A 83 -9.50 32.18 23.65
CA SER A 83 -10.31 32.71 24.76
C SER A 83 -9.70 32.30 26.10
N GLU A 84 -9.58 33.25 27.03
CA GLU A 84 -9.20 32.96 28.44
C GLU A 84 -10.27 32.17 29.20
#